data_AF-A0A851TPH6-F1
#
_entry.id   AF-A0A851TPH6-F1
#
_cell.length_a   1.000
_cell.length_b   1.000
_cell.length_c   1.000
_cell.angle_alpha   90.00
_cell.angle_beta   90.00
_cell.angle_gamma   90.00
#
_symmetry.space_group_name_H-M   'P 1'
#
loop_
_entity.id
_entity.type
_entity.pdbx_description
1 polymer ?
#
loop_
_entity_poly.entity_id
_entity_poly.type
_entity_poly.pdbx_seq_one_letter_code
_entity_poly.pdbx_strand_id
1 'polypeptide(L)'
;QLYRDARECLTLLSQRLGSQKFFFGDSPASLDALVFSRLAPLLKAKLPNGKLQQHLKSLQNLCNHCAAILSLYFPWDGGERPPRRRGPGGGSDAEDDPHKRRNQVLSVLAALGAMVLYALLSGIVSVQRGAPAPA
;
A
#
# COMPACT_ATOMS: atom_id res chain seq x y z
N GLN A 1 29.37 4.81 18.26
CA GLN A 1 28.75 5.16 19.56
C GLN A 1 27.23 5.15 19.41
N LEU A 2 26.62 6.05 18.62
CA LEU A 2 25.16 6.12 18.39
C LEU A 2 24.44 4.77 18.17
N TYR A 3 25.00 3.87 17.35
CA TYR A 3 24.39 2.56 17.10
C TYR A 3 24.34 1.67 18.35
N ARG A 4 25.39 1.72 19.18
CA ARG A 4 25.46 0.98 20.45
C ARG A 4 24.40 1.51 21.40
N ASP A 5 24.34 2.83 21.53
CA ASP A 5 23.38 3.51 22.41
C ASP A 5 21.94 3.22 21.97
N ALA A 6 21.67 3.22 20.67
CA ALA A 6 20.36 2.84 20.12
C ALA A 6 19.99 1.40 20.47
N ARG A 7 20.93 0.44 20.36
CA ARG A 7 20.68 -0.96 20.75
C ARG A 7 20.38 -1.10 22.23
N GLU A 8 21.14 -0.39 23.06
CA GLU A 8 20.95 -0.39 24.51
C GLU A 8 19.58 0.20 24.87
N CYS A 9 19.19 1.32 24.26
CA CYS A 9 17.85 1.90 24.41
C CYS A 9 16.74 0.91 24.01
N LEU A 10 16.89 0.18 22.90
CA LEU A 10 15.92 -0.84 22.49
C LEU A 10 15.83 -1.99 23.50
N THR A 11 16.96 -2.44 24.03
CA THR A 11 16.99 -3.48 25.07
C THR A 11 16.33 -2.98 26.35
N LEU A 12 16.59 -1.73 26.77
CA LEU A 12 15.95 -1.12 27.94
C LEU A 12 14.43 -0.97 27.73
N LEU A 13 13.99 -0.55 26.55
CA LEU A 13 12.56 -0.50 26.22
C LEU A 13 11.91 -1.89 26.29
N SER A 14 12.58 -2.91 25.76
CA SER A 14 12.11 -4.30 25.85
C SER A 14 12.01 -4.78 27.30
N GLN A 15 13.00 -4.46 28.14
CA GLN A 15 12.97 -4.79 29.57
C GLN A 15 11.84 -4.04 30.31
N ARG A 16 11.63 -2.76 29.99
CA ARG A 16 10.56 -1.94 30.59
C ARG A 16 9.17 -2.41 30.20
N LEU A 17 8.99 -2.85 28.95
CA LEU A 17 7.73 -3.41 28.49
C LEU A 17 7.47 -4.79 29.12
N GLY A 18 8.52 -5.60 29.29
CA GLY A 18 8.42 -6.92 29.90
C GLY A 18 7.44 -7.82 29.16
N SER A 19 6.45 -8.35 29.88
CA SER A 19 5.34 -9.16 29.38
C SER A 19 4.08 -8.35 29.06
N GLN A 20 4.08 -7.04 29.29
CA GLN A 20 2.91 -6.19 29.10
C GLN A 20 2.69 -5.86 27.62
N LYS A 21 1.43 -5.58 27.27
CA LYS A 21 1.06 -5.17 25.90
C LYS A 21 1.44 -3.72 25.61
N PHE A 22 1.33 -2.86 26.62
CA PHE A 22 1.68 -1.43 26.57
C PHE A 22 2.54 -1.04 27.78
N PHE A 23 3.26 0.08 27.71
CA PHE A 23 4.21 0.49 28.75
C PHE A 23 3.56 0.82 30.10
N PHE A 24 2.27 1.16 30.12
CA PHE A 24 1.51 1.46 31.34
C PHE A 24 0.38 0.45 31.60
N GLY A 25 0.53 -0.79 31.13
CA GLY A 25 -0.41 -1.90 31.39
C GLY A 25 -1.24 -2.26 30.16
N ASP A 26 -2.57 -2.28 30.33
CA ASP A 26 -3.50 -2.81 29.32
C ASP A 26 -4.06 -1.75 28.37
N SER A 27 -3.84 -0.48 28.66
CA SER A 27 -4.26 0.64 27.82
C SER A 27 -3.06 1.34 27.18
N PRO A 28 -3.14 1.70 25.88
CA PRO A 28 -2.10 2.48 25.21
C PRO A 28 -2.02 3.90 25.78
N ALA A 29 -0.79 4.38 25.98
CA ALA A 29 -0.49 5.72 26.46
C ALA A 29 0.32 6.54 25.44
N SER A 30 0.57 7.81 25.76
CA SER A 30 1.37 8.71 24.91
C SER A 30 2.79 8.19 24.65
N LEU A 31 3.37 7.47 25.62
CA LEU A 31 4.68 6.83 25.45
C LEU A 31 4.64 5.76 24.37
N ASP A 32 3.60 4.93 24.33
CA ASP A 32 3.42 3.88 23.34
C ASP A 32 3.37 4.47 21.92
N ALA A 33 2.66 5.60 21.73
CA ALA A 33 2.64 6.31 20.45
C ALA A 33 4.03 6.86 20.04
N LEU A 34 4.76 7.42 21.00
CA LEU A 34 6.12 7.93 20.78
C LEU A 34 7.11 6.80 20.44
N VAL A 35 7.01 5.67 21.11
CA VAL A 35 7.85 4.49 20.82
C VAL A 35 7.46 3.93 19.45
N PHE A 36 6.17 3.72 19.21
CA PHE A 36 5.65 3.23 17.94
C PHE A 36 6.11 4.06 16.73
N SER A 37 6.02 5.39 16.81
CA SER A 37 6.45 6.29 15.73
C SER A 37 7.91 6.09 15.31
N ARG A 38 8.77 5.64 16.22
CA ARG A 38 10.19 5.35 15.97
C ARG A 38 10.40 3.91 15.51
N LEU A 39 9.73 2.96 16.15
CA LEU A 39 9.93 1.53 15.86
C LEU A 39 9.26 1.10 14.54
N ALA A 40 8.08 1.63 14.19
CA ALA A 40 7.35 1.19 13.01
C ALA A 40 8.08 1.50 11.68
N PRO A 41 8.64 2.71 11.46
CA PRO A 41 9.49 2.98 10.30
C PRO A 41 10.76 2.14 10.34
N LEU A 42 11.38 1.97 11.51
CA LEU A 42 12.60 1.18 11.67
C LEU A 42 12.38 -0.30 11.32
N LEU A 43 11.18 -0.83 11.58
CA LEU A 43 10.75 -2.18 11.21
C LEU A 43 10.47 -2.33 9.72
N LYS A 44 9.83 -1.35 9.08
CA LYS A 44 9.34 -1.45 7.70
C LYS A 44 10.30 -0.88 6.64
N ALA A 45 11.18 0.05 7.02
CA ALA A 45 12.12 0.68 6.09
C ALA A 45 13.21 -0.30 5.64
N LYS A 46 13.64 -0.15 4.38
CA LYS A 46 14.84 -0.81 3.85
C LYS A 46 16.04 0.06 4.22
N LEU A 47 16.75 -0.33 5.27
CA LEU A 47 17.94 0.38 5.73
C LEU A 47 19.19 -0.18 5.03
N PRO A 48 20.18 0.66 4.70
CA PRO A 48 21.46 0.20 4.15
C PRO A 48 22.25 -0.66 5.16
N ASN A 49 22.00 -0.48 6.46
CA ASN A 49 22.56 -1.28 7.54
C ASN A 49 21.44 -1.95 8.35
N GLY A 50 21.22 -3.24 8.10
CA GLY A 50 20.16 -4.03 8.71
C GLY A 50 20.43 -4.48 10.16
N LYS A 51 21.61 -4.23 10.72
CA LYS A 51 21.97 -4.78 12.04
C LYS A 51 21.03 -4.29 13.15
N LEU A 52 20.64 -3.00 13.15
CA LEU A 52 19.75 -2.45 14.19
C LEU A 52 18.34 -3.03 14.05
N GLN A 53 17.86 -3.12 12.81
CA GLN A 53 16.56 -3.70 12.48
C GLN A 53 16.52 -5.18 12.87
N GLN A 54 17.62 -5.92 12.67
CA GLN A 54 17.75 -7.31 13.10
C GLN A 54 17.74 -7.45 14.63
N HIS A 55 18.46 -6.59 15.35
CA HIS A 55 18.42 -6.54 16.82
C HIS A 55 16.99 -6.27 17.31
N LEU A 56 16.30 -5.30 16.71
CA LEU A 56 14.92 -5.01 17.06
C LEU A 56 13.98 -6.18 16.76
N LYS A 57 14.15 -6.87 15.62
CA LYS A 57 13.37 -8.08 15.28
C LYS A 57 13.62 -9.25 16.23
N SER A 58 14.76 -9.29 16.92
CA SER A 58 15.02 -10.28 17.96
C SER A 58 14.22 -10.01 19.25
N LEU A 59 13.78 -8.76 19.46
CA LEU A 59 13.00 -8.34 20.62
C LEU A 59 11.50 -8.48 20.31
N GLN A 60 10.99 -9.70 20.42
CA GLN A 60 9.62 -10.01 19.98
C GLN A 60 8.52 -9.28 20.76
N ASN A 61 8.76 -8.93 22.02
CA ASN A 61 7.80 -8.12 22.78
C ASN A 61 7.58 -6.73 22.17
N LEU A 62 8.65 -6.07 21.70
CA LEU A 62 8.54 -4.77 21.00
C LEU A 62 7.90 -4.91 19.62
N CYS A 63 8.15 -6.01 18.91
CA CYS A 63 7.46 -6.32 17.66
C CYS A 63 5.95 -6.49 17.87
N ASN A 64 5.56 -7.28 18.89
CA ASN A 64 4.17 -7.52 19.25
C ASN A 64 3.48 -6.23 19.71
N HIS A 65 4.18 -5.40 20.48
CA HIS A 65 3.71 -4.07 20.86
C HIS A 65 3.38 -3.19 19.65
N CYS A 66 4.28 -3.12 18.66
CA CYS A 66 4.01 -2.40 17.40
C CYS A 66 2.81 -2.96 16.64
N ALA A 67 2.68 -4.30 16.59
CA ALA A 67 1.56 -4.96 15.94
C ALA A 67 0.23 -4.68 16.66
N ALA A 68 0.22 -4.66 17.99
CA ALA A 68 -0.94 -4.34 18.79
C ALA A 68 -1.44 -2.90 18.53
N ILE A 69 -0.53 -1.92 18.47
CA ILE A 69 -0.89 -0.52 18.16
C ILE A 69 -1.45 -0.40 16.74
N LEU A 70 -0.82 -1.07 15.77
CA LEU A 70 -1.32 -1.10 14.39
C LEU A 70 -2.73 -1.68 14.32
N SER A 71 -2.98 -2.80 14.98
CA SER A 71 -4.31 -3.42 14.98
C SER A 71 -5.38 -2.57 15.68
N LEU A 72 -5.00 -1.80 16.71
CA LEU A 72 -5.95 -1.04 17.52
C LEU A 72 -6.33 0.30 16.87
N TYR A 73 -5.36 1.01 16.30
CA TYR A 73 -5.55 2.38 15.79
C TYR A 73 -5.50 2.50 14.27
N PHE A 74 -4.94 1.48 13.61
CA PHE A 74 -4.86 1.42 12.15
C PHE A 74 -5.47 0.10 11.64
N PRO A 75 -6.67 -0.30 12.09
CA PRO A 75 -7.34 -1.47 11.53
C PRO A 75 -7.51 -1.23 10.03
N TRP A 76 -6.94 -2.14 9.24
CA TRP A 76 -6.89 -2.00 7.80
C TRP A 76 -8.27 -2.33 7.22
N ASP A 77 -9.15 -1.34 7.09
CA ASP A 77 -10.43 -1.49 6.38
C ASP A 77 -10.16 -1.58 4.87
N GLY A 78 -9.98 -2.81 4.37
CA GLY A 78 -10.09 -3.13 2.95
C GLY A 78 -8.87 -2.80 2.08
N GLY A 79 -8.23 -3.85 1.57
CA GLY A 79 -7.37 -3.77 0.39
C GLY A 79 -5.89 -3.93 0.70
N GLU A 80 -5.48 -5.20 0.78
CA GLU A 80 -4.14 -5.68 0.45
C GLU A 80 -3.31 -4.64 -0.34
N ARG A 81 -2.25 -4.10 0.27
CA ARG A 81 -1.09 -3.67 -0.52
C ARG A 81 0.04 -4.63 -0.22
N PRO A 82 0.37 -5.53 -1.16
CA PRO A 82 1.60 -6.30 -1.06
C PRO A 82 2.79 -5.33 -0.98
N PRO A 83 3.93 -5.75 -0.40
CA PRO A 83 5.08 -4.88 -0.23
C PRO A 83 5.55 -4.40 -1.59
N ARG A 84 5.49 -3.07 -1.84
CA ARG A 84 6.07 -2.43 -3.02
C ARG A 84 7.55 -2.80 -3.11
N ARG A 85 7.89 -3.80 -3.92
CA ARG A 85 9.25 -4.02 -4.41
C ARG A 85 9.54 -2.90 -5.39
N ARG A 86 10.13 -1.82 -4.88
CA ARG A 86 10.72 -0.76 -5.71
C ARG A 86 11.94 -1.34 -6.42
N GLY A 87 11.72 -1.87 -7.63
CA GLY A 87 12.74 -2.01 -8.67
C GLY A 87 12.74 -0.74 -9.53
N PRO A 88 13.87 -0.41 -10.19
CA PRO A 88 13.98 0.78 -11.02
C PRO A 88 13.35 0.50 -12.39
N GLY A 89 12.59 1.45 -12.91
CA GLY A 89 12.08 1.39 -14.28
C GLY A 89 10.56 1.47 -14.35
N GLY A 90 10.06 2.47 -15.08
CA GLY A 90 8.66 2.61 -15.40
C GLY A 90 8.15 1.48 -16.29
N GLY A 91 6.83 1.36 -16.36
CA GLY A 91 6.15 0.38 -17.18
C GLY A 91 4.95 -0.15 -16.45
N SER A 92 3.78 0.23 -16.94
CA SER A 92 2.50 -0.41 -16.68
C SER A 92 2.67 -1.92 -16.60
N ASP A 93 2.33 -2.54 -15.47
CA ASP A 93 1.88 -3.92 -15.55
C ASP A 93 0.76 -4.24 -14.59
N ALA A 94 -0.21 -4.87 -15.20
CA ALA A 94 -1.50 -5.19 -14.66
C ALA A 94 -1.39 -6.47 -13.83
N GLU A 95 -1.78 -6.38 -12.56
CA GLU A 95 -2.41 -7.52 -11.87
C GLU A 95 -3.46 -8.12 -12.81
N ASP A 96 -3.21 -9.34 -13.29
CA ASP A 96 -4.16 -10.16 -14.03
C ASP A 96 -5.20 -10.68 -13.02
N ASP A 97 -6.01 -9.75 -12.55
CA ASP A 97 -7.28 -10.03 -11.93
C ASP A 97 -8.27 -10.30 -13.08
N PRO A 98 -9.00 -11.44 -13.10
CA PRO A 98 -9.91 -11.77 -14.19
C PRO A 98 -10.99 -10.69 -14.40
N HIS A 99 -11.28 -9.86 -13.39
CA HIS A 99 -12.20 -8.75 -13.51
C HIS A 99 -11.58 -7.51 -14.17
N LYS A 100 -10.25 -7.39 -14.24
CA LYS A 100 -9.58 -6.27 -14.90
C LYS A 100 -9.75 -6.29 -16.41
N ARG A 101 -9.65 -7.47 -17.05
CA ARG A 101 -9.93 -7.62 -18.49
C ARG A 101 -11.39 -7.31 -18.79
N ARG A 102 -12.32 -7.80 -17.96
CA ARG A 102 -13.75 -7.48 -18.09
C ARG A 102 -13.99 -5.97 -17.99
N ASN A 103 -13.41 -5.30 -17.00
CA ASN A 103 -13.61 -3.87 -16.81
C ASN A 103 -12.98 -3.04 -17.93
N GLN A 104 -11.82 -3.46 -18.45
CA GLN A 104 -11.20 -2.83 -19.62
C GLN A 104 -12.05 -3.03 -20.88
N VAL A 105 -12.54 -4.25 -21.15
CA VAL A 105 -13.44 -4.53 -22.29
C VAL A 105 -14.72 -3.69 -22.20
N LEU A 106 -15.32 -3.61 -21.02
CA LEU A 106 -16.51 -2.78 -20.79
C LEU A 106 -16.21 -1.29 -21.05
N SER A 107 -15.06 -0.78 -20.59
CA SER A 107 -14.69 0.62 -20.80
C SER A 107 -14.44 0.95 -22.28
N VAL A 108 -13.79 0.05 -23.01
CA VAL A 108 -13.52 0.21 -24.45
C VAL A 108 -14.82 0.16 -25.25
N LEU A 109 -15.73 -0.77 -24.93
CA LEU A 109 -17.06 -0.86 -25.54
C LEU A 109 -17.90 0.39 -25.27
N ALA A 110 -17.91 0.87 -24.03
CA ALA A 110 -18.64 2.08 -23.66
C ALA A 110 -18.09 3.31 -24.40
N ALA A 111 -16.76 3.43 -24.50
CA ALA A 111 -16.11 4.52 -25.23
C ALA A 111 -16.42 4.47 -26.73
N LEU A 112 -16.34 3.29 -27.37
CA LEU A 112 -16.71 3.11 -28.77
C LEU A 112 -18.19 3.43 -29.01
N GLY A 113 -19.08 2.94 -28.13
CA GLY A 113 -20.51 3.25 -28.20
C GLY A 113 -20.80 4.74 -28.10
N ALA A 114 -20.15 5.44 -27.16
CA ALA A 114 -20.26 6.88 -27.02
C ALA A 114 -19.73 7.64 -28.25
N MET A 115 -18.60 7.22 -28.81
CA MET A 115 -18.02 7.83 -30.02
C MET A 115 -18.92 7.63 -31.24
N VAL A 116 -19.51 6.44 -31.42
CA VAL A 116 -20.47 6.16 -32.51
C VAL A 116 -21.74 6.98 -32.33
N LEU A 117 -22.31 7.02 -31.12
CA LEU A 117 -23.50 7.81 -30.82
C LEU A 117 -23.25 9.29 -31.05
N TYR A 118 -22.09 9.79 -30.59
CA TYR A 118 -21.68 11.18 -30.80
C TYR A 118 -21.53 11.49 -32.30
N ALA A 119 -20.88 10.63 -33.07
CA ALA A 119 -20.72 10.82 -34.51
C ALA A 119 -22.08 10.87 -35.26
N LEU A 120 -23.07 10.09 -34.81
CA LEU A 120 -24.44 10.13 -35.34
C LEU A 120 -25.18 11.41 -34.95
N LEU A 121 -25.14 11.81 -33.67
CA LEU A 121 -25.82 13.02 -33.18
C LEU A 121 -25.20 14.31 -33.75
N SER A 122 -23.88 14.33 -33.90
CA SER A 122 -23.17 15.47 -34.50
C SER A 122 -23.26 15.51 -36.03
N GLY A 123 -23.93 14.53 -36.66
CA GLY A 123 -24.17 14.53 -38.11
C GLY A 123 -22.90 14.33 -38.95
N ILE A 124 -21.84 13.76 -38.38
CA ILE A 124 -20.54 13.57 -39.06
C ILE A 124 -20.59 12.41 -40.05
N VAL A 125 -21.55 11.49 -39.91
CA VAL A 125 -21.80 10.40 -40.87
C VAL A 125 -22.82 10.85 -41.93
N SER A 126 -22.32 11.39 -43.04
CA SER A 126 -23.11 11.54 -44.27
C SER A 126 -23.02 10.26 -45.09
N VAL A 127 -24.09 9.44 -45.09
CA VAL A 127 -24.20 8.28 -46.00
C VAL A 127 -24.50 8.82 -47.40
N GLN A 128 -23.46 9.05 -48.21
CA GLN A 128 -23.62 9.21 -49.65
C GLN A 128 -24.02 7.86 -50.25
N ARG A 129 -25.32 7.66 -50.50
CA ARG A 129 -25.77 6.59 -51.40
C ARG A 129 -25.34 6.98 -52.81
N GLY A 130 -24.31 6.33 -53.34
CA GLY A 130 -23.94 6.47 -54.75
C GLY A 130 -25.14 6.12 -55.64
N ALA A 131 -25.62 7.09 -56.41
CA ALA A 131 -26.59 6.84 -57.47
C ALA A 131 -25.89 6.09 -58.62
N PRO A 132 -26.49 5.03 -59.20
CA PRO A 132 -25.95 4.41 -60.40
C PRO A 132 -26.11 5.37 -61.59
N ALA A 133 -25.05 5.47 -62.40
CA ALA A 133 -25.05 6.25 -63.64
C ALA A 133 -26.13 5.75 -64.62
N PRO A 134 -26.90 6.63 -65.28
CA PRO A 134 -27.76 6.23 -66.39
C PRO A 134 -26.92 5.95 -67.65
N ALA A 135 -27.46 5.02 -68.46
CA ALA A 135 -26.89 4.38 -69.65
C ALA A 135 -26.33 5.31 -70.74
#